data_AF-A0A832RAR1-F1
#
_entry.id   AF-A0A832RAR1-F1
#
_cell.length_a   1.000
_cell.length_b   1.000
_cell.length_c   1.000
_cell.angle_alpha   90.00
_cell.angle_beta   90.00
_cell.angle_gamma   90.00
#
_symmetry.space_group_name_H-M   'P 1'
#
loop_
_entity.id
_entity.type
_entity.pdbx_description
1 polymer ?
#
loop_
_entity_poly.entity_id
_entity_poly.type
_entity_poly.pdbx_seq_one_letter_code
_entity_poly.pdbx_strand_id
1 'polypeptide(L)' 'MSGYKKILVAVDLSDETRIVVDKALDLARLYSSELHLVHVMEPIAVG' A
#
# COMPACT_ATOMS: atom_id res chain seq x y z
N MET A 1 7.24 12.75 -18.94
CA MET A 1 6.12 12.46 -18.01
C MET A 1 6.71 12.16 -16.64
N SER A 2 6.26 12.83 -15.56
CA SER A 2 6.69 12.48 -14.20
C SER A 2 5.76 11.42 -13.63
N GLY A 3 6.21 10.16 -13.60
CA GLY A 3 5.53 9.08 -12.89
C GLY A 3 5.57 9.28 -11.37
N TYR A 4 4.82 8.45 -10.65
CA TYR A 4 4.90 8.41 -9.18
C TYR A 4 6.30 8.01 -8.74
N LYS A 5 6.80 8.62 -7.66
CA LYS A 5 8.11 8.28 -7.08
C LYS A 5 7.98 7.40 -5.84
N LYS A 6 6.92 7.63 -5.05
CA LYS A 6 6.58 6.88 -3.85
C LYS A 6 5.08 6.59 -3.86
N ILE A 7 4.71 5.35 -3.58
CA ILE A 7 3.34 4.87 -3.51
C ILE A 7 3.13 4.31 -2.10
N LEU A 8 2.09 4.77 -1.40
CA LEU A 8 1.67 4.24 -0.10
C LEU A 8 0.39 3.44 -0.28
N VAL A 9 0.38 2.20 0.19
CA VAL A 9 -0.77 1.28 0.14
C VAL A 9 -1.22 0.99 1.56
N ALA A 10 -2.41 1.44 1.91
CA ALA A 10 -3.06 1.04 3.16
C ALA A 10 -3.66 -0.36 3.00
N VAL A 11 -3.41 -1.23 3.97
CA VAL A 11 -3.93 -2.60 4.01
C VAL A 11 -4.67 -2.83 5.32
N ASP A 12 -5.77 -3.56 5.26
CA ASP A 12 -6.61 -3.94 6.41
C ASP A 12 -6.58 -5.46 6.68
N LEU A 13 -5.75 -6.20 5.94
CA LEU A 13 -5.58 -7.66 6.03
C LEU A 13 -6.82 -8.47 5.60
N SER A 14 -7.79 -7.84 4.94
CA SER A 14 -8.87 -8.53 4.21
C SER A 14 -8.34 -9.25 2.97
N ASP A 15 -9.12 -10.18 2.42
CA ASP A 15 -8.78 -10.86 1.16
C ASP A 15 -8.72 -9.86 -0.01
N GLU A 16 -9.55 -8.82 0.03
CA GLU A 16 -9.63 -7.73 -0.95
C GLU A 16 -8.34 -6.89 -1.02
N THR A 17 -7.54 -6.87 0.05
CA THR A 17 -6.22 -6.20 0.08
C THR A 17 -5.35 -6.63 -1.11
N ARG A 18 -5.44 -7.90 -1.52
CA ARG A 18 -4.59 -8.44 -2.60
C ARG A 18 -4.80 -7.72 -3.92
N ILE A 19 -6.05 -7.35 -4.25
CA ILE A 19 -6.39 -6.64 -5.49
C ILE A 19 -5.73 -5.26 -5.53
N VAL A 20 -5.74 -4.56 -4.40
CA VAL A 20 -5.16 -3.21 -4.28
C VAL A 20 -3.62 -3.27 -4.33
N VAL A 21 -3.02 -4.25 -3.65
CA VAL A 21 -1.56 -4.47 -3.66
C VAL A 21 -1.07 -4.81 -5.05
N ASP A 22 -1.74 -5.70 -5.77
CA ASP A 22 -1.36 -6.08 -7.14
C ASP A 22 -1.39 -4.86 -8.07
N LYS A 23 -2.44 -4.02 -7.96
CA LYS A 23 -2.52 -2.79 -8.76
C LYS A 23 -1.42 -1.78 -8.44
N ALA A 24 -1.10 -1.62 -7.15
CA ALA A 24 -0.04 -0.73 -6.72
C ALA A 24 1.35 -1.22 -7.17
N LEU A 25 1.55 -2.53 -7.20
CA LEU A 25 2.77 -3.16 -7.70
C LEU A 25 2.97 -2.91 -9.20
N ASP A 26 1.90 -3.00 -10.00
CA ASP A 26 1.93 -2.68 -11.43
C ASP A 26 2.35 -1.21 -11.67
N LEU A 27 1.80 -0.28 -10.89
CA LEU A 27 2.16 1.13 -10.97
C LEU A 27 3.60 1.38 -10.53
N ALA A 28 4.05 0.74 -9.44
CA ALA A 28 5.41 0.86 -8.94
C ALA A 28 6.43 0.35 -9.98
N ARG A 29 6.12 -0.76 -10.65
CA ARG A 29 6.95 -1.28 -11.75
C ARG A 29 6.96 -0.36 -12.97
N LEU A 30 5.80 0.17 -13.37
CA LEU A 30 5.67 1.07 -14.52
C LEU A 30 6.50 2.35 -14.34
N TYR A 31 6.58 2.87 -13.12
CA TYR A 31 7.23 4.15 -12.84
C TYR A 31 8.57 4.04 -12.09
N SER A 32 9.04 2.81 -11.83
CA SER A 32 10.19 2.53 -10.95
C SER A 32 10.07 3.26 -9.61
N SER A 33 8.90 3.18 -8.98
CA SER A 33 8.58 3.84 -7.70
C SER A 33 8.95 2.97 -6.51
N GLU A 34 9.21 3.62 -5.36
CA GLU A 34 9.17 2.95 -4.06
C GLU A 34 7.72 2.61 -3.69
N LEU A 35 7.49 1.42 -3.15
CA LEU A 35 6.19 0.95 -2.67
C LEU A 35 6.27 0.72 -1.16
N HIS A 36 5.45 1.44 -0.40
CA HIS A 36 5.32 1.31 1.05
C HIS A 36 3.95 0.72 1.39
N LEU A 37 3.92 -0.33 2.21
CA LEU A 37 2.68 -0.86 2.77
C LEU A 37 2.52 -0.36 4.20
N VAL A 38 1.29 0.00 4.57
CA VAL A 38 0.94 0.40 5.94
C VAL A 38 -0.33 -0.30 6.38
N HIS A 39 -0.28 -0.87 7.59
CA HIS A 39 -1.45 -1.36 8.30
C HIS A 39 -1.65 -0.50 9.54
N VAL A 40 -2.87 -0.06 9.78
CA VAL A 40 -3.21 0.69 11.00
C VAL A 40 -3.68 -0.30 12.05
N MET A 41 -2.93 -0.43 13.14
CA MET A 41 -3.38 -1.18 14.31
C MET A 41 -4.35 -0.32 15.11
N GLU A 42 -5.49 -0.92 15.52
CA GLU A 42 -6.40 -0.25 16.44
C GLU A 42 -5.67 0.07 17.76
N PRO A 43 -5.98 1.22 18.40
CA PRO A 43 -5.37 1.57 19.68
C PRO A 43 -5.65 0.49 20.72
N ILE A 44 -4.60 -0.03 21.35
CA ILE A 44 -4.77 -0.88 22.53
C ILE A 44 -5.21 0.04 23.66
N ALA A 45 -6.48 -0.08 24.08
CA ALA A 45 -6.94 0.58 25.29
C ALA A 45 -6.17 -0.01 26.47
N VAL A 46 -5.23 0.77 27.03
CA VAL A 46 -4.57 0.42 28.28
C VAL A 46 -5.50 0.86 29.40
N GLY A 47 -6.21 -0.12 29.96
CA GLY A 47 -6.99 0.05 31.19
C GLY A 47 -6.11 -0.02 32.43
#